data_AF-A0A9P3MYI1-F1
#
_entry.id   AF-A0A9P3MYI1-F1
#
_cell.length_a   1.000
_cell.length_b   1.000
_cell.length_c   1.000
_cell.angle_alpha   90.00
_cell.angle_beta   90.00
_cell.angle_gamma   90.00
#
_symmetry.space_group_name_H-M   'P 1'
#
loop_
_entity.id
_entity.type
_entity.pdbx_description
1 polymer ?
#
loop_
_entity_poly.entity_id
_entity_poly.type
_entity_poly.pdbx_seq_one_letter_code
_entity_poly.pdbx_strand_id
1 'polypeptide(L)'
;MMRKVVRRGEWEARMDGATVRKDDMNKLIMNYLVTEGYVEAARKFEMESGTEPGADLACIAERMAVKQAVQLGDVEDAIDRVNDLNPE
;
A
#
# COMPACT_ATOMS: atom_id res chain seq x y z
N MET A 1 -19.09 28.27 -12.51
CA MET A 1 -17.75 28.25 -11.88
C MET A 1 -16.72 28.70 -12.91
N MET A 2 -15.87 29.68 -12.59
CA MET A 2 -14.75 30.05 -13.46
C MET A 2 -13.67 28.95 -13.44
N ARG A 3 -13.18 28.58 -14.62
CA ARG A 3 -12.06 27.63 -14.75
C ARG A 3 -10.77 28.30 -14.29
N LYS A 4 -10.18 27.83 -13.18
CA LYS A 4 -8.82 28.23 -12.81
C LYS A 4 -7.85 27.68 -13.85
N VAL A 5 -7.09 28.56 -14.49
CA VAL A 5 -5.99 28.20 -15.40
C VAL A 5 -4.70 28.55 -14.69
N VAL A 6 -3.95 27.52 -14.29
CA VAL A 6 -2.61 27.68 -13.72
C VAL A 6 -1.61 27.66 -14.87
N ARG A 7 -0.75 28.69 -14.96
CA ARG A 7 0.30 28.73 -15.98
C ARG A 7 1.48 27.84 -15.58
N ARG A 8 2.22 27.32 -16.56
CA ARG A 8 3.37 26.41 -16.33
C ARG A 8 4.34 26.93 -15.26
N GLY A 9 4.83 28.17 -15.41
CA GLY A 9 5.80 28.72 -14.44
C GLY A 9 5.21 28.94 -13.04
N GLU A 10 3.91 29.22 -12.94
CA GLU A 10 3.21 29.28 -11.64
C GLU A 10 3.06 27.90 -11.01
N TRP A 11 2.82 26.86 -11.81
CA TRP A 11 2.77 25.48 -11.35
C TRP A 11 4.14 25.01 -10.83
N GLU A 12 5.19 25.23 -11.61
CA GLU A 12 6.57 24.86 -11.24
C GLU A 12 6.99 25.53 -9.93
N ALA A 13 6.78 26.85 -9.79
CA ALA A 13 7.10 27.56 -8.55
C ALA A 13 6.32 27.03 -7.32
N ARG A 14 5.08 26.56 -7.52
CA ARG A 14 4.29 25.94 -6.44
C ARG A 14 4.83 24.56 -6.07
N MET A 15 5.28 23.77 -7.04
CA MET A 15 5.86 22.45 -6.80
C MET A 15 7.22 22.56 -6.11
N ASP A 16 8.05 23.54 -6.48
CA ASP A 16 9.33 23.79 -5.81
C ASP A 16 9.16 24.16 -4.33
N GLY A 17 8.08 24.86 -3.99
CA GLY A 17 7.74 25.18 -2.60
C GLY A 17 7.08 24.05 -1.81
N ALA A 18 6.68 22.96 -2.48
CA ALA A 18 6.01 21.84 -1.84
C ALA A 18 7.05 20.86 -1.27
N THR A 19 7.33 20.99 0.03
CA THR A 19 8.22 20.06 0.72
C THR A 19 7.47 18.81 1.14
N VAL A 20 7.83 17.66 0.56
CA VAL A 20 7.39 16.34 1.06
C VAL A 20 8.53 15.73 1.84
N ARG A 21 8.29 15.37 3.11
CA ARG A 21 9.31 14.72 3.93
C ARG A 21 9.54 13.31 3.41
N LYS A 22 10.81 12.91 3.32
CA LYS A 22 11.21 11.56 2.91
C LYS A 22 10.50 10.49 3.74
N ASP A 23 10.40 10.70 5.05
CA ASP A 23 9.76 9.75 5.97
C ASP A 23 8.26 9.57 5.67
N ASP A 24 7.56 10.64 5.31
CA ASP A 24 6.14 10.57 4.95
C ASP A 24 5.95 9.84 3.62
N MET A 25 6.84 10.08 2.65
CA MET A 25 6.86 9.33 1.39
C MET A 25 7.17 7.86 1.61
N ASN A 26 8.13 7.53 2.47
CA ASN A 26 8.50 6.15 2.77
C ASN A 26 7.33 5.40 3.41
N LYS A 27 6.61 6.02 4.35
CA LYS A 27 5.39 5.43 4.95
C LYS A 27 4.32 5.16 3.90
N LEU A 28 4.14 6.08 2.95
CA LEU A 28 3.17 5.91 1.88
C LEU A 28 3.54 4.76 0.94
N ILE A 29 4.82 4.67 0.57
CA ILE A 29 5.34 3.55 -0.23
C ILE A 29 5.17 2.23 0.54
N MET A 30 5.58 2.19 1.80
CA MET A 30 5.45 0.99 2.62
C MET A 30 3.99 0.53 2.75
N ASN A 31 3.07 1.47 3.00
CA ASN A 31 1.64 1.17 3.06
C ASN A 31 1.11 0.58 1.75
N TYR A 32 1.53 1.12 0.60
CA TYR A 32 1.15 0.57 -0.70
C TYR A 32 1.69 -0.86 -0.89
N LEU A 33 2.97 -1.10 -0.58
CA LEU A 33 3.58 -2.43 -0.71
C LEU A 33 2.89 -3.47 0.17
N VAL A 34 2.54 -3.09 1.40
CA VAL A 34 1.82 -3.96 2.35
C VAL A 34 0.39 -4.23 1.91
N THR A 35 -0.32 -3.21 1.43
CA THR A 35 -1.74 -3.30 1.05
C THR A 35 -1.94 -4.12 -0.23
N GLU A 36 -1.05 -3.98 -1.21
CA GLU A 36 -1.11 -4.74 -2.46
C GLU A 36 -0.45 -6.12 -2.36
N GLY A 37 0.15 -6.45 -1.22
CA GLY A 37 0.69 -7.78 -0.98
C GLY A 37 2.09 -8.02 -1.55
N TYR A 38 2.85 -6.96 -1.85
CA TYR A 38 4.20 -7.07 -2.39
C TYR A 38 5.23 -7.35 -1.29
N VAL A 39 5.13 -8.53 -0.67
CA VAL A 39 5.92 -8.94 0.51
C VAL A 39 7.43 -8.77 0.30
N GLU A 40 7.97 -9.25 -0.82
CA GLU A 40 9.42 -9.16 -1.09
C GLU A 40 9.90 -7.73 -1.32
N ALA A 41 9.06 -6.89 -1.93
CA ALA A 41 9.36 -5.48 -2.10
C ALA A 41 9.30 -4.75 -0.75
N ALA A 42 8.31 -5.05 0.09
CA ALA A 42 8.19 -4.49 1.44
C ALA A 42 9.42 -4.83 2.30
N ARG A 43 9.89 -6.09 2.29
CA ARG A 43 11.12 -6.49 3.01
C ARG A 43 12.36 -5.72 2.58
N LYS A 44 12.59 -5.63 1.27
CA LYS A 44 13.74 -4.90 0.74
C LYS A 44 13.64 -3.41 1.08
N PHE A 45 12.45 -2.85 0.93
CA PHE A 45 12.20 -1.45 1.24
C PHE A 45 12.40 -1.14 2.73
N GLU A 46 11.97 -2.02 3.63
CA GLU A 46 12.23 -1.92 5.08
C GLU A 46 13.74 -1.88 5.36
N MET A 47 14.50 -2.83 4.79
CA MET A 47 15.96 -2.92 4.97
C MET A 47 16.69 -1.66 4.47
N GLU A 48 16.23 -1.07 3.37
CA GLU A 48 16.85 0.12 2.76
C GLU A 48 16.42 1.44 3.42
N SER A 49 15.15 1.53 3.83
CA SER A 49 14.55 2.79 4.30
C SER A 49 14.42 2.88 5.82
N GLY A 50 14.56 1.78 6.55
CA GLY A 50 14.27 1.67 7.97
C GLY A 50 12.79 1.88 8.32
N THR A 51 11.90 1.88 7.33
CA THR A 51 10.46 2.10 7.54
C THR A 51 9.79 0.78 7.83
N GLU A 52 9.20 0.64 9.01
CA GLU A 52 8.52 -0.59 9.40
C GLU A 52 7.17 -0.77 8.66
N PRO A 53 6.80 -2.00 8.28
CA PRO A 53 5.55 -2.30 7.58
C PRO A 53 4.28 -2.14 8.41
N GLY A 54 4.39 -2.05 9.75
CA GLY A 54 3.26 -1.85 10.67
C GLY A 54 2.29 -3.04 10.78
N ALA A 55 2.42 -4.05 9.94
CA ALA A 55 1.75 -5.34 10.00
C ALA A 55 2.77 -6.45 9.79
N ASP A 56 2.53 -7.63 10.38
CA ASP A 56 3.37 -8.79 10.10
C ASP A 56 3.27 -9.13 8.60
N LEU A 57 4.44 -9.17 7.94
CA LEU A 57 4.55 -9.51 6.54
C LEU A 57 4.07 -10.94 6.25
N ALA A 58 4.08 -11.83 7.26
CA ALA A 58 3.50 -13.16 7.15
C ALA A 58 1.97 -13.11 6.97
N CYS A 59 1.28 -12.27 7.75
CA CYS A 59 -0.17 -12.08 7.65
C CYS A 59 -0.61 -11.43 6.33
N ILE A 60 0.30 -10.76 5.61
CA ILE A 60 0.00 -10.21 4.28
C ILE A 60 -0.29 -11.33 3.29
N ALA A 61 0.51 -12.40 3.29
CA ALA A 61 0.35 -13.52 2.36
C ALA A 61 -1.03 -14.19 2.51
N GLU A 62 -1.47 -14.37 3.76
CA GLU A 62 -2.78 -14.97 4.07
C GLU A 62 -3.94 -14.09 3.57
N ARG A 63 -3.87 -12.77 3.79
CA ARG A 63 -4.86 -11.82 3.24
C ARG A 63 -4.89 -11.82 1.71
N MET A 64 -3.73 -11.96 1.07
CA MET A 64 -3.66 -12.05 -0.39
C MET A 64 -4.28 -13.32 -0.93
N ALA A 65 -4.10 -14.45 -0.24
CA ALA A 65 -4.75 -15.71 -0.62
C ALA A 65 -6.28 -15.60 -0.55
N VAL A 66 -6.83 -14.98 0.50
CA VAL A 66 -8.26 -14.67 0.61
C VAL A 66 -8.73 -13.78 -0.56
N LYS A 67 -8.01 -12.67 -0.83
CA LYS A 67 -8.34 -11.75 -1.92
C LYS A 67 -8.35 -12.46 -3.28
N GLN A 68 -7.40 -13.37 -3.50
CA GLN A 68 -7.31 -14.14 -4.74
C GLN A 68 -8.47 -15.12 -4.90
N ALA A 69 -8.84 -15.87 -3.86
CA ALA A 69 -9.99 -16.77 -3.87
C ALA A 69 -11.30 -16.02 -4.23
N VAL A 70 -11.52 -14.86 -3.61
CA VAL A 70 -12.66 -13.97 -3.92
C VAL A 70 -12.64 -13.52 -5.38
N GLN A 71 -11.48 -13.09 -5.90
CA GLN A 71 -11.36 -12.63 -7.29
C GLN A 71 -11.57 -13.74 -8.32
N LEU A 72 -11.25 -14.98 -7.98
CA LEU A 72 -11.48 -16.16 -8.82
C LEU A 72 -12.92 -16.69 -8.73
N GLY A 73 -13.72 -16.17 -7.79
CA GLY A 73 -15.08 -16.65 -7.53
C GLY A 73 -15.13 -17.95 -6.73
N ASP A 74 -14.02 -18.35 -6.10
CA ASP A 74 -13.95 -19.52 -5.23
C ASP A 74 -14.42 -19.14 -3.81
N VAL A 75 -15.74 -19.14 -3.63
CA VAL A 75 -16.37 -18.66 -2.40
C VAL A 75 -16.13 -19.60 -1.22
N GLU A 76 -16.05 -20.92 -1.45
CA GLU A 76 -15.80 -21.90 -0.40
C GLU A 76 -14.37 -21.75 0.16
N ASP A 77 -13.35 -21.73 -0.72
CA ASP A 77 -11.96 -21.52 -0.32
C ASP A 77 -11.76 -20.14 0.35
N ALA A 78 -12.47 -19.10 -0.11
CA ALA A 78 -12.42 -17.79 0.52
C ALA A 78 -12.99 -17.81 1.96
N ILE A 79 -14.09 -18.53 2.20
CA ILE A 79 -14.71 -18.65 3.53
C ILE A 79 -13.78 -19.42 4.47
N ASP A 80 -13.27 -20.57 4.05
CA ASP A 80 -12.39 -21.42 4.86
C ASP A 80 -11.13 -20.66 5.28
N ARG A 81 -10.48 -19.98 4.33
CA ARG A 81 -9.28 -19.16 4.63
C ARG A 81 -9.55 -18.01 5.58
N VAL A 82 -10.73 -17.38 5.52
CA VAL A 82 -11.08 -16.29 6.45
C VAL A 82 -11.28 -16.85 7.86
N ASN A 83 -11.95 -17.99 8.00
CA ASN A 83 -12.16 -18.65 9.28
C ASN A 83 -10.84 -19.11 9.91
N ASP A 84 -9.92 -19.65 9.10
CA ASP A 84 -8.58 -20.03 9.57
C ASP A 84 -7.76 -18.81 10.02
N LEU A 85 -7.86 -17.70 9.29
CA LEU A 85 -7.12 -16.47 9.57
C LEU A 85 -7.65 -15.71 10.81
N ASN A 86 -8.96 -15.75 11.05
CA ASN A 86 -9.60 -15.11 12.19
C ASN A 86 -10.78 -15.94 12.69
N PRO A 87 -10.53 -16.99 13.49
CA PRO A 87 -11.59 -17.84 14.01
C PRO A 87 -12.45 -17.05 15.01
N GLU A 88 -13.76 -16.97 14.76
CA GLU A 88 -14.77 -16.42 15.70
C GLU A 88 -15.08 -17.36 16.88
#